data_AF-A0A1T5I220-F1
#
_entry.id   AF-A0A1T5I220-F1
#
_cell.length_a   1.000
_cell.length_b   1.000
_cell.length_c   1.000
_cell.angle_alpha   90.00
_cell.angle_beta   90.00
_cell.angle_gamma   90.00
#
_symmetry.space_group_name_H-M   'P 1'
#
loop_
_entity.id
_entity.type
_entity.pdbx_description
1 polymer ?
#
loop_
_entity_poly.entity_id
_entity_poly.type
_entity_poly.pdbx_seq_one_letter_code
_entity_poly.pdbx_strand_id
1 'polypeptide(L)'
;MNIKTSAIIAGVIFTSMSAPSWAETNLQTPSNVEILATKAVYLKNTQHQVTLPAGQQQLLVRFDSPENPHSTGQTMGYVNSSPVLLRFKLDDQATVTVKIPRLDTPQEINRFAKQPYFKLYNDDGSQLALEQKVIPMTGSPLFTDYNKLLNESVGEAVVPVAMVTNKQMSHSKSTAVTSIDTTHLTAQQTDQLLQQLYQQANKEQRKKFIRWALEL
;
A
#
# COMPACT_ATOMS: atom_id res chain seq x y z
N MET A 1 86.76 3.57 -5.21
CA MET A 1 85.56 3.48 -6.06
C MET A 1 84.43 2.93 -5.21
N ASN A 2 83.55 3.77 -4.65
CA ASN A 2 82.39 3.35 -3.85
C ASN A 2 81.20 4.23 -4.22
N ILE A 3 80.17 3.61 -4.78
CA ILE A 3 79.02 4.25 -5.43
C ILE A 3 77.98 4.57 -4.35
N LYS A 4 77.52 5.83 -4.28
CA LYS A 4 76.42 6.27 -3.42
C LYS A 4 75.09 5.96 -4.12
N THR A 5 74.30 5.04 -3.58
CA THR A 5 72.92 4.80 -4.01
C THR A 5 71.98 5.80 -3.32
N SER A 6 71.39 6.70 -4.11
CA SER A 6 70.29 7.57 -3.67
C SER A 6 68.96 6.83 -3.87
N ALA A 7 68.20 6.66 -2.79
CA ALA A 7 66.84 6.12 -2.86
C ALA A 7 65.85 7.25 -3.22
N ILE A 8 65.14 7.09 -4.35
CA ILE A 8 64.04 7.96 -4.74
C ILE A 8 62.78 7.45 -4.04
N ILE A 9 62.21 8.25 -3.15
CA ILE A 9 60.92 8.00 -2.51
C ILE A 9 59.84 8.50 -3.47
N ALA A 10 59.22 7.59 -4.23
CA ALA A 10 58.03 7.88 -5.02
C ALA A 10 56.79 7.80 -4.12
N GLY A 11 56.19 8.96 -3.84
CA GLY A 11 54.94 9.06 -3.07
C GLY A 11 53.75 8.55 -3.89
N VAL A 12 53.10 7.50 -3.41
CA VAL A 12 51.82 7.01 -3.95
C VAL A 12 50.70 7.88 -3.37
N ILE A 13 50.09 8.71 -4.22
CA ILE A 13 48.88 9.47 -3.88
C ILE A 13 47.71 8.50 -3.94
N PHE A 14 47.18 8.13 -2.78
CA PHE A 14 46.01 7.27 -2.65
C PHE A 14 44.75 8.15 -2.73
N THR A 15 44.20 8.33 -3.93
CA THR A 15 42.95 9.06 -4.13
C THR A 15 41.81 8.23 -3.56
N SER A 16 41.36 8.59 -2.37
CA SER A 16 40.23 7.96 -1.68
C SER A 16 38.95 8.34 -2.42
N MET A 17 38.40 7.43 -3.21
CA MET A 17 37.06 7.59 -3.77
C MET A 17 36.05 7.39 -2.63
N SER A 18 35.50 8.50 -2.12
CA SER A 18 34.35 8.45 -1.22
C SER A 18 33.14 7.92 -2.01
N ALA A 19 32.82 6.64 -1.85
CA ALA A 19 31.56 6.11 -2.31
C ALA A 19 30.43 6.80 -1.54
N PRO A 20 29.36 7.28 -2.20
CA PRO A 20 28.19 7.75 -1.49
C PRO A 20 27.60 6.56 -0.72
N SER A 21 27.68 6.62 0.61
CA SER A 21 27.01 5.69 1.53
C SER A 21 25.51 5.95 1.43
N TRP A 22 24.80 5.21 0.60
CA TRP A 22 23.33 5.27 0.57
C TRP A 22 22.85 4.58 1.85
N ALA A 23 22.20 5.34 2.71
CA ALA A 23 21.60 4.82 3.92
C ALA A 23 20.42 3.92 3.54
N GLU A 24 20.65 2.62 3.62
CA GLU A 24 19.66 1.59 3.35
C GLU A 24 18.63 1.53 4.50
N THR A 25 17.35 1.64 4.16
CA THR A 25 16.23 1.64 5.10
C THR A 25 15.44 0.35 4.92
N ASN A 26 15.18 -0.35 6.01
CA ASN A 26 14.53 -1.65 5.96
C ASN A 26 13.01 -1.51 6.16
N LEU A 27 12.22 -1.92 5.16
CA LEU A 27 10.76 -2.00 5.27
C LEU A 27 10.33 -3.43 5.56
N GLN A 28 9.49 -3.61 6.58
CA GLN A 28 8.98 -4.91 7.02
C GLN A 28 7.47 -4.92 7.05
N THR A 29 6.88 -6.07 6.74
CA THR A 29 5.44 -6.32 6.77
C THR A 29 5.11 -7.50 7.67
N PRO A 30 3.90 -7.55 8.26
CA PRO A 30 3.45 -8.74 8.97
C PRO A 30 3.25 -9.90 7.99
N SER A 31 3.16 -11.11 8.52
CA SER A 31 3.01 -12.34 7.72
C SER A 31 1.78 -12.37 6.82
N ASN A 32 0.76 -11.58 7.11
CA ASN A 32 -0.47 -11.47 6.33
C ASN A 32 -0.49 -10.28 5.36
N VAL A 33 0.67 -9.68 5.10
CA VAL A 33 0.83 -8.61 4.12
C VAL A 33 2.06 -8.90 3.28
N GLU A 34 1.88 -9.01 1.97
CA GLU A 34 2.95 -9.27 1.03
C GLU A 34 3.33 -7.99 0.28
N ILE A 35 4.63 -7.80 0.07
CA ILE A 35 5.18 -6.80 -0.85
C ILE A 35 5.23 -7.43 -2.24
N LEU A 36 4.47 -6.86 -3.17
CA LEU A 36 4.30 -7.37 -4.53
C LEU A 36 5.34 -6.80 -5.50
N ALA A 37 5.64 -5.51 -5.39
CA ALA A 37 6.61 -4.81 -6.25
C ALA A 37 7.06 -3.52 -5.58
N THR A 38 8.26 -3.05 -5.90
CA THR A 38 8.76 -1.73 -5.47
C THR A 38 9.37 -0.97 -6.64
N LYS A 39 9.35 0.37 -6.57
CA LYS A 39 9.93 1.20 -7.62
C LYS A 39 11.46 1.25 -7.56
N ALA A 40 12.01 1.18 -6.35
CA ALA A 40 13.45 1.31 -6.12
C ALA A 40 14.21 -0.01 -6.35
N VAL A 41 13.59 -1.16 -6.04
CA VAL A 41 14.21 -2.48 -6.12
C VAL A 41 13.29 -3.45 -6.87
N TYR A 42 13.84 -4.14 -7.86
CA TYR A 42 13.11 -5.16 -8.60
C TYR A 42 12.90 -6.40 -7.72
N LEU A 43 11.63 -6.83 -7.60
CA LEU A 43 11.27 -8.05 -6.89
C LEU A 43 10.90 -9.14 -7.89
N LYS A 44 11.57 -10.30 -7.79
CA LYS A 44 11.26 -11.49 -8.60
C LYS A 44 10.03 -12.24 -8.06
N ASN A 45 9.88 -12.29 -6.75
CA ASN A 45 8.78 -12.93 -6.02
C ASN A 45 8.26 -11.95 -4.95
N THR A 46 7.09 -12.25 -4.39
CA THR A 46 6.58 -11.51 -3.23
C THR A 46 7.53 -11.67 -2.03
N GLN A 47 7.63 -10.63 -1.21
CA GLN A 47 8.50 -10.61 -0.02
C GLN A 47 7.77 -9.98 1.15
N HIS A 48 8.22 -10.26 2.38
CA HIS A 48 7.73 -9.57 3.58
C HIS A 48 8.66 -8.46 4.07
N GLN A 49 9.85 -8.38 3.49
CA GLN A 49 10.88 -7.44 3.88
C GLN A 49 11.63 -6.99 2.62
N VAL A 50 11.97 -5.71 2.56
CA VAL A 50 12.76 -5.15 1.46
C VAL A 50 13.59 -3.97 1.96
N THR A 51 14.82 -3.88 1.48
CA THR A 51 15.69 -2.72 1.72
C THR A 51 15.45 -1.69 0.63
N LEU A 52 15.13 -0.46 1.03
CA LEU A 52 14.83 0.66 0.15
C LEU A 52 15.80 1.82 0.42
N PRO A 53 16.18 2.60 -0.61
CA PRO A 53 16.92 3.83 -0.38
C PRO A 53 16.03 4.86 0.32
N ALA A 54 16.63 5.87 0.93
CA ALA A 54 15.88 7.00 1.44
C ALA A 54 15.21 7.82 0.32
N GLY A 55 14.25 8.66 0.70
CA GLY A 55 13.49 9.51 -0.22
C GLY A 55 12.10 8.96 -0.53
N GLN A 56 11.52 9.42 -1.66
CA GLN A 56 10.17 9.02 -2.05
C GLN A 56 10.13 7.57 -2.50
N GLN A 57 9.30 6.78 -1.83
CA GLN A 57 9.09 5.38 -2.12
C GLN A 57 7.68 5.12 -2.65
N GLN A 58 7.62 4.15 -3.56
CA GLN A 58 6.38 3.64 -4.11
C GLN A 58 6.48 2.12 -4.22
N LEU A 59 5.47 1.44 -3.71
CA LEU A 59 5.40 -0.02 -3.74
C LEU A 59 3.97 -0.51 -3.71
N LEU A 60 3.78 -1.73 -4.20
CA LEU A 60 2.51 -2.45 -4.11
C LEU A 60 2.56 -3.44 -2.96
N VAL A 61 1.54 -3.40 -2.11
CA VAL A 61 1.30 -4.44 -1.10
C VAL A 61 -0.03 -5.14 -1.35
N ARG A 62 -0.19 -6.32 -0.76
CA ARG A 62 -1.46 -7.03 -0.72
C ARG A 62 -1.66 -7.67 0.65
N PHE A 63 -2.88 -7.62 1.15
CA PHE A 63 -3.27 -8.41 2.31
C PHE A 63 -3.57 -9.84 1.86
N ASP A 64 -2.97 -10.81 2.53
CA ASP A 64 -3.16 -12.23 2.30
C ASP A 64 -3.31 -12.95 3.64
N SER A 65 -4.49 -13.50 3.91
CA SER A 65 -4.78 -14.09 5.22
C SER A 65 -5.68 -15.31 5.09
N PRO A 66 -5.52 -16.30 5.99
CA PRO A 66 -6.56 -17.30 6.20
C PRO A 66 -7.90 -16.63 6.54
N GLU A 67 -9.00 -17.18 6.03
CA GLU A 67 -10.36 -16.69 6.25
C GLU A 67 -10.79 -16.82 7.71
N ASN A 68 -10.28 -17.83 8.42
CA ASN A 68 -10.53 -18.02 9.84
C ASN A 68 -9.23 -18.33 10.59
N PRO A 69 -8.54 -17.33 11.16
CA PRO A 69 -7.20 -17.47 11.73
C PRO A 69 -7.17 -18.34 12.99
N HIS A 70 -8.32 -18.60 13.61
CA HIS A 70 -8.46 -19.45 14.79
C HIS A 70 -8.94 -20.87 14.47
N SER A 71 -9.19 -21.18 13.18
CA SER A 71 -9.65 -22.51 12.78
C SER A 71 -8.52 -23.53 12.87
N THR A 72 -8.80 -24.65 13.56
CA THR A 72 -7.94 -25.85 13.54
C THR A 72 -8.40 -26.87 12.50
N GLY A 73 -9.40 -26.53 11.68
CA GLY A 73 -9.95 -27.38 10.63
C GLY A 73 -9.06 -27.45 9.39
N GLN A 74 -9.16 -28.55 8.63
CA GLN A 74 -8.28 -28.86 7.49
C GLN A 74 -8.47 -27.97 6.25
N THR A 75 -9.46 -27.07 6.23
CA THR A 75 -9.71 -26.17 5.10
C THR A 75 -9.65 -24.73 5.60
N MET A 76 -8.45 -24.15 5.55
CA MET A 76 -8.30 -22.71 5.65
C MET A 76 -8.46 -22.13 4.25
N GLY A 77 -9.65 -21.62 3.94
CA GLY A 77 -9.80 -20.72 2.80
C GLY A 77 -8.86 -19.52 2.99
N TYR A 78 -8.32 -18.98 1.89
CA TYR A 78 -7.52 -17.75 1.92
C TYR A 78 -8.30 -16.60 1.32
N VAL A 79 -8.10 -15.42 1.87
CA VAL A 79 -8.71 -14.18 1.40
C VAL A 79 -7.59 -13.21 1.08
N ASN A 80 -7.57 -12.76 -0.17
CA ASN A 80 -6.60 -11.80 -0.68
C ASN A 80 -7.31 -10.48 -0.99
N SER A 81 -6.65 -9.36 -0.69
CA SER A 81 -7.10 -8.06 -1.15
C SER A 81 -6.68 -7.79 -2.60
N SER A 82 -7.29 -6.78 -3.22
CA SER A 82 -6.65 -6.12 -4.37
C SER A 82 -5.31 -5.49 -3.94
N PRO A 83 -4.33 -5.37 -4.85
CA PRO A 83 -3.08 -4.67 -4.60
C PRO A 83 -3.34 -3.23 -4.18
N VAL A 84 -2.49 -2.71 -3.31
CA VAL A 84 -2.56 -1.35 -2.82
C VAL A 84 -1.23 -0.67 -3.08
N LEU A 85 -1.28 0.41 -3.83
CA LEU A 85 -0.16 1.33 -4.01
C LEU A 85 0.04 2.12 -2.74
N LEU A 86 1.22 2.00 -2.13
CA LEU A 86 1.69 2.79 -1.02
C LEU A 86 2.70 3.82 -1.52
N ARG A 87 2.50 5.09 -1.15
CA ARG A 87 3.44 6.20 -1.40
C ARG A 87 3.78 6.88 -0.09
N PHE A 88 5.07 6.98 0.19
CA PHE A 88 5.57 7.55 1.43
C PHE A 88 7.01 8.04 1.22
N LYS A 89 7.53 8.77 2.19
CA LYS A 89 8.92 9.24 2.19
C LYS A 89 9.68 8.53 3.30
N LEU A 90 10.80 7.90 2.98
CA LEU A 90 11.72 7.32 3.95
C LEU A 90 12.82 8.31 4.31
N ASP A 91 13.15 8.35 5.59
CA ASP A 91 14.34 9.01 6.10
C ASP A 91 15.53 8.02 6.12
N ASP A 92 16.75 8.53 6.15
CA ASP A 92 17.97 7.71 6.13
C ASP A 92 18.06 6.78 7.36
N GLN A 93 18.47 5.53 7.12
CA GLN A 93 18.75 4.50 8.15
C GLN A 93 17.56 4.15 9.05
N ALA A 94 16.33 4.32 8.58
CA ALA A 94 15.17 3.91 9.36
C ALA A 94 14.90 2.39 9.24
N THR A 95 14.22 1.84 10.23
CA THR A 95 13.42 0.61 10.03
C THR A 95 11.97 1.03 10.07
N VAL A 96 11.22 0.64 9.04
CA VAL A 96 9.81 0.97 8.90
C VAL A 96 8.99 -0.31 8.90
N THR A 97 7.95 -0.34 9.72
CA THR A 97 7.03 -1.48 9.82
C THR A 97 5.66 -1.09 9.29
N VAL A 98 5.17 -1.87 8.33
CA VAL A 98 3.78 -1.86 7.90
C VAL A 98 2.93 -2.51 8.99
N LYS A 99 1.83 -1.87 9.38
CA LYS A 99 0.87 -2.42 10.34
C LYS A 99 -0.53 -2.37 9.78
N ILE A 100 -1.32 -3.36 10.20
CA ILE A 100 -2.76 -3.48 9.96
C ILE A 100 -3.48 -3.56 11.32
N PRO A 101 -4.80 -3.29 11.37
CA PRO A 101 -5.59 -3.57 12.57
C PRO A 101 -5.52 -5.05 12.96
N ARG A 102 -5.84 -5.35 14.22
CA ARG A 102 -6.12 -6.72 14.66
C ARG A 102 -7.44 -7.19 14.02
N LEU A 103 -7.41 -8.37 13.40
CA LEU A 103 -8.54 -8.98 12.72
C LEU A 103 -8.74 -10.37 13.32
N ASP A 104 -9.78 -10.55 14.14
CA ASP A 104 -9.99 -11.79 14.89
C ASP A 104 -11.13 -12.63 14.30
N THR A 105 -12.00 -12.02 13.50
CA THR A 105 -13.17 -12.70 12.93
C THR A 105 -13.09 -12.83 11.40
N PRO A 106 -13.69 -13.89 10.81
CA PRO A 106 -13.78 -14.02 9.36
C PRO A 106 -14.44 -12.84 8.66
N GLN A 107 -15.42 -12.20 9.33
CA GLN A 107 -16.10 -11.02 8.81
C GLN A 107 -15.18 -9.79 8.75
N GLU A 108 -14.33 -9.59 9.76
CA GLU A 108 -13.33 -8.52 9.78
C GLU A 108 -12.28 -8.72 8.70
N ILE A 109 -11.80 -9.95 8.53
CA ILE A 109 -10.84 -10.32 7.47
C ILE A 109 -11.43 -10.04 6.09
N ASN A 110 -12.64 -10.52 5.83
CA ASN A 110 -13.34 -10.29 4.56
C ASN A 110 -13.61 -8.79 4.31
N ARG A 111 -13.93 -8.02 5.35
CA ARG A 111 -14.13 -6.57 5.24
C ARG A 111 -12.81 -5.85 4.93
N PHE A 112 -11.75 -6.22 5.64
CA PHE A 112 -10.43 -5.65 5.43
C PHE A 112 -9.89 -5.99 4.03
N ALA A 113 -10.06 -7.22 3.55
CA ALA A 113 -9.62 -7.61 2.21
C ALA A 113 -10.32 -6.81 1.10
N LYS A 114 -11.59 -6.41 1.30
CA LYS A 114 -12.34 -5.57 0.34
C LYS A 114 -11.88 -4.12 0.34
N GLN A 115 -11.48 -3.60 1.50
CA GLN A 115 -11.06 -2.22 1.68
C GLN A 115 -9.84 -2.18 2.62
N PRO A 116 -8.67 -2.63 2.12
CA PRO A 116 -7.46 -2.70 2.92
C PRO A 116 -6.96 -1.30 3.23
N TYR A 117 -6.43 -1.12 4.43
CA TYR A 117 -5.73 0.09 4.81
C TYR A 117 -4.51 -0.25 5.64
N PHE A 118 -3.42 0.46 5.40
CA PHE A 118 -2.14 0.23 6.04
C PHE A 118 -1.72 1.46 6.83
N LYS A 119 -0.87 1.24 7.83
CA LYS A 119 -0.15 2.30 8.53
C LYS A 119 1.33 1.96 8.53
N LEU A 120 2.17 2.97 8.44
CA LEU A 120 3.62 2.84 8.53
C LEU A 120 4.11 3.42 9.85
N TYR A 121 5.03 2.74 10.50
CA TYR A 121 5.66 3.20 11.73
C TYR A 121 7.18 3.08 11.61
N ASN A 122 7.90 4.10 12.06
CA ASN A 122 9.34 4.03 12.25
C ASN A 122 9.66 3.19 13.49
N ASP A 123 10.93 2.85 13.65
CA ASP A 123 11.46 2.09 14.79
C ASP A 123 11.23 2.80 16.14
N ASP A 124 11.22 4.14 16.13
CA ASP A 124 10.89 4.97 17.30
C ASP A 124 9.38 4.97 17.67
N GLY A 125 8.56 4.26 16.89
CA GLY A 125 7.11 4.19 17.07
C GLY A 125 6.33 5.38 16.48
N SER A 126 7.01 6.36 15.87
CA SER A 126 6.34 7.46 15.18
C SER A 126 5.62 6.96 13.91
N GLN A 127 4.40 7.46 13.68
CA GLN A 127 3.65 7.09 12.48
C GLN A 127 4.14 7.91 11.28
N LEU A 128 4.51 7.23 10.20
CA LEU A 128 4.93 7.85 8.95
C LEU A 128 3.72 8.25 8.11
N ALA A 129 3.81 9.40 7.43
CA ALA A 129 2.79 9.82 6.48
C ALA A 129 2.73 8.84 5.30
N LEU A 130 1.51 8.39 4.98
CA LEU A 130 1.26 7.40 3.94
C LEU A 130 0.09 7.87 3.07
N GLU A 131 0.30 7.87 1.76
CA GLU A 131 -0.80 7.90 0.79
C GLU A 131 -1.00 6.47 0.28
N GLN A 132 -2.25 6.05 0.12
CA GLN A 132 -2.56 4.71 -0.39
C GLN A 132 -3.68 4.73 -1.42
N LYS A 133 -3.60 3.81 -2.39
CA LYS A 133 -4.65 3.62 -3.40
C LYS A 133 -4.81 2.15 -3.73
N VAL A 134 -6.05 1.67 -3.66
CA VAL A 134 -6.40 0.32 -4.10
C VAL A 134 -6.37 0.29 -5.63
N ILE A 135 -5.58 -0.63 -6.20
CA ILE A 135 -5.47 -0.81 -7.64
C ILE A 135 -6.45 -1.91 -8.06
N PRO A 136 -7.49 -1.58 -8.85
CA PRO A 136 -8.43 -2.59 -9.34
C PRO A 136 -7.69 -3.55 -10.26
N MET A 137 -7.82 -4.85 -10.01
CA MET A 137 -7.27 -5.87 -10.89
C MET A 137 -8.34 -6.38 -11.85
N THR A 138 -8.05 -6.31 -13.15
CA THR A 138 -8.80 -6.98 -14.21
C THR A 138 -7.98 -8.19 -14.68
N GLY A 139 -8.09 -9.33 -14.01
CA GLY A 139 -7.37 -10.55 -14.40
C GLY A 139 -7.00 -11.46 -13.23
N SER A 140 -6.30 -12.56 -13.53
CA SER A 140 -5.84 -13.51 -12.51
C SER A 140 -4.60 -12.98 -11.78
N PRO A 141 -4.59 -12.95 -10.43
CA PRO A 141 -3.43 -12.53 -9.63
C PRO A 141 -2.16 -13.34 -9.86
N LEU A 142 -2.29 -14.57 -10.39
CA LEU A 142 -1.16 -15.48 -10.64
C LEU A 142 -0.32 -15.09 -11.87
N PHE A 143 -0.93 -14.44 -12.85
CA PHE A 143 -0.28 -14.05 -14.12
C PHE A 143 -0.02 -12.54 -14.21
N THR A 144 -0.23 -11.82 -13.10
CA THR A 144 -0.08 -10.36 -13.07
C THR A 144 1.37 -9.97 -12.87
N ASP A 145 1.90 -9.13 -13.76
CA ASP A 145 3.18 -8.47 -13.56
C ASP A 145 2.99 -7.23 -12.66
N TYR A 146 3.29 -7.39 -11.38
CA TYR A 146 3.14 -6.33 -10.40
C TYR A 146 4.16 -5.20 -10.59
N ASN A 147 5.33 -5.46 -11.17
CA ASN A 147 6.30 -4.40 -11.47
C ASN A 147 5.77 -3.50 -12.60
N LYS A 148 5.16 -4.10 -13.62
CA LYS A 148 4.47 -3.35 -14.68
C LYS A 148 3.27 -2.57 -14.14
N LEU A 149 2.42 -3.22 -13.33
CA LEU A 149 1.25 -2.59 -12.71
C LEU A 149 1.64 -1.37 -11.85
N LEU A 150 2.72 -1.48 -11.07
CA LEU A 150 3.25 -0.37 -10.28
C LEU A 150 3.62 0.81 -11.18
N ASN A 151 4.38 0.55 -12.25
CA ASN A 151 4.83 1.59 -13.19
C ASN A 151 3.66 2.32 -13.88
N GLU A 152 2.59 1.61 -14.23
CA GLU A 152 1.38 2.20 -14.82
C GLU A 152 0.60 3.05 -13.79
N SER A 153 0.66 2.68 -12.51
CA SER A 153 -0.08 3.34 -11.42
C SER A 153 0.58 4.63 -10.88
N VAL A 154 1.85 4.90 -11.20
CA VAL A 154 2.63 6.04 -10.67
C VAL A 154 2.03 7.41 -11.04
N GLY A 155 1.29 7.50 -12.16
CA GLY A 155 0.68 8.73 -12.66
C GLY A 155 -0.69 9.06 -12.06
N GLU A 156 -1.26 8.18 -11.22
CA GLU A 156 -2.63 8.36 -10.74
C GLU A 156 -2.70 9.11 -9.40
N ALA A 157 -3.75 9.92 -9.22
CA ALA A 157 -4.02 10.64 -7.98
C ALA A 157 -4.23 9.65 -6.80
N VAL A 158 -3.58 9.94 -5.66
CA VAL A 158 -3.57 9.10 -4.45
C VAL A 158 -4.16 9.90 -3.29
N VAL A 159 -4.90 9.23 -2.39
CA VAL A 159 -5.52 9.85 -1.22
C VAL A 159 -4.59 9.76 0.00
N PRO A 160 -4.37 10.86 0.74
CA PRO A 160 -3.57 10.84 1.96
C PRO A 160 -4.30 10.12 3.11
N VAL A 161 -3.63 9.21 3.81
CA VAL A 161 -4.14 8.62 5.05
C VAL A 161 -3.86 9.60 6.19
N ALA A 162 -4.89 10.30 6.65
CA ALA A 162 -4.77 11.20 7.80
C ALA A 162 -4.33 10.43 9.06
N MET A 163 -3.40 11.02 9.81
CA MET A 163 -2.90 10.51 11.09
C MET A 163 -4.05 10.46 12.11
N VAL A 164 -4.70 9.32 12.26
CA VAL A 164 -5.73 9.14 13.31
C VAL A 164 -5.01 8.81 14.61
N THR A 165 -4.80 9.84 15.44
CA THR A 165 -4.52 9.66 16.86
C THR A 165 -5.77 9.11 17.55
N ASN A 166 -5.62 7.99 18.25
CA ASN A 166 -6.71 7.39 19.00
C ASN A 166 -7.04 8.28 20.21
N LYS A 167 -8.10 9.09 20.11
CA LYS A 167 -8.82 9.56 21.29
C LYS A 167 -10.26 9.08 21.25
N GLN A 168 -10.62 8.44 22.34
CA GLN A 168 -11.85 7.71 22.64
C GLN A 168 -13.13 8.49 22.33
N MET A 169 -14.13 7.73 21.87
CA MET A 169 -15.54 8.05 21.65
C MET A 169 -16.08 9.33 22.32
N SER A 170 -16.70 10.18 21.50
CA SER A 170 -17.88 10.95 21.91
C SER A 170 -18.85 11.01 20.74
N HIS A 171 -20.06 10.51 20.99
CA HIS A 171 -21.22 10.61 20.10
C HIS A 171 -21.44 12.07 19.68
N SER A 172 -21.51 12.35 18.39
CA SER A 172 -22.25 13.50 17.85
C SER A 172 -22.59 13.29 16.37
N LYS A 173 -23.89 13.20 16.11
CA LYS A 173 -24.65 13.59 14.91
C LYS A 173 -23.88 13.92 13.61
N SER A 174 -24.30 13.20 12.57
CA SER A 174 -24.61 13.67 11.22
C SER A 174 -23.54 14.37 10.37
N THR A 175 -23.62 14.04 9.07
CA THR A 175 -23.24 14.81 7.88
C THR A 175 -21.81 14.66 7.37
N ALA A 176 -21.65 13.84 6.34
CA ALA A 176 -21.05 14.22 5.06
C ALA A 176 -21.36 13.14 4.02
N VAL A 177 -22.54 13.23 3.41
CA VAL A 177 -22.76 12.68 2.07
C VAL A 177 -21.97 13.59 1.13
N THR A 178 -20.93 13.06 0.50
CA THR A 178 -20.28 13.72 -0.63
C THR A 178 -21.36 13.95 -1.69
N SER A 179 -21.78 15.21 -1.85
CA SER A 179 -22.69 15.58 -2.93
C SER A 179 -21.94 15.41 -4.23
N ILE A 180 -22.48 14.57 -5.11
CA ILE A 180 -22.07 14.48 -6.51
C ILE A 180 -22.64 15.73 -7.16
N ASP A 181 -21.78 16.62 -7.64
CA ASP A 181 -22.20 17.84 -8.33
C ASP A 181 -22.87 17.45 -9.66
N THR A 182 -24.19 17.63 -9.73
CA THR A 182 -25.05 17.18 -10.85
C THR A 182 -25.47 18.34 -11.76
N THR A 183 -24.90 19.52 -11.55
CA THR A 183 -25.34 20.79 -12.18
C THR A 183 -25.21 20.86 -13.72
N HIS A 184 -24.62 19.85 -14.37
CA HIS A 184 -24.46 19.82 -15.83
C HIS A 184 -24.74 18.46 -16.50
N LEU A 185 -25.55 17.58 -15.91
CA LEU A 185 -25.91 16.31 -16.56
C LEU A 185 -27.22 16.43 -17.33
N THR A 186 -27.21 16.00 -18.59
CA THR A 186 -28.45 15.77 -19.35
C THR A 186 -29.23 14.58 -18.75
N ALA A 187 -30.54 14.50 -18.98
CA ALA A 187 -31.38 13.42 -18.46
C ALA A 187 -30.83 12.03 -18.83
N GLN A 188 -30.32 11.89 -20.06
CA GLN A 188 -29.75 10.64 -20.56
C GLN A 188 -28.43 10.25 -19.86
N GLN A 189 -27.59 11.22 -19.50
CA GLN A 189 -26.36 10.97 -18.73
C GLN A 189 -26.66 10.62 -17.27
N THR A 190 -27.74 11.18 -16.72
CA THR A 190 -28.21 10.87 -15.37
C THR A 190 -28.69 9.43 -15.29
N ASP A 191 -29.47 8.97 -16.27
CA ASP A 191 -29.95 7.59 -16.34
C ASP A 191 -28.80 6.58 -16.49
N GLN A 192 -27.80 6.90 -17.32
CA GLN A 192 -26.61 6.05 -17.47
C GLN A 192 -25.78 5.97 -16.19
N LEU A 193 -25.61 7.09 -15.48
CA LEU A 193 -24.90 7.11 -14.21
C LEU A 193 -25.64 6.26 -13.16
N LEU A 194 -26.97 6.36 -13.09
CA LEU A 194 -27.78 5.57 -12.16
C LEU A 194 -27.67 4.07 -12.46
N GLN A 195 -27.71 3.68 -13.73
CA GLN A 195 -27.49 2.29 -14.15
C GLN A 195 -26.10 1.79 -13.76
N GLN A 196 -25.07 2.61 -13.97
CA GLN A 196 -23.69 2.24 -13.63
C GLN A 196 -23.51 2.07 -12.11
N LEU A 197 -24.06 2.99 -11.31
CA LEU A 197 -24.02 2.90 -9.85
C LEU A 197 -24.76 1.65 -9.34
N TYR A 198 -25.89 1.30 -9.97
CA TYR A 198 -26.62 0.07 -9.64
C TYR A 198 -25.84 -1.20 -10.01
N GLN A 199 -25.15 -1.20 -11.15
CA GLN A 199 -24.32 -2.33 -11.58
C GLN A 199 -23.06 -2.50 -10.72
N GLN A 200 -22.48 -1.41 -10.20
CA GLN A 200 -21.34 -1.48 -9.28
C GLN A 200 -21.75 -1.83 -7.84
N ALA A 201 -23.00 -1.59 -7.46
CA ALA A 201 -23.52 -1.94 -6.14
C ALA A 201 -23.59 -3.46 -5.93
N ASN A 202 -23.32 -3.91 -4.70
CA ASN A 202 -23.43 -5.32 -4.33
C ASN A 202 -24.89 -5.75 -4.07
N LYS A 203 -25.15 -7.06 -3.94
CA LYS A 203 -26.51 -7.64 -3.83
C LYS A 203 -27.34 -7.03 -2.69
N GLU A 204 -26.72 -6.75 -1.54
CA GLU A 204 -27.39 -6.12 -0.40
C GLU A 204 -27.72 -4.63 -0.65
N GLN A 205 -26.81 -3.91 -1.29
CA GLN A 205 -27.02 -2.50 -1.66
C GLN A 205 -28.10 -2.36 -2.75
N ARG A 206 -28.08 -3.23 -3.77
CA ARG A 206 -29.12 -3.28 -4.80
C ARG A 206 -30.49 -3.55 -4.19
N LYS A 207 -30.58 -4.49 -3.25
CA LYS A 207 -31.84 -4.81 -2.56
C LYS A 207 -32.39 -3.62 -1.76
N LYS A 208 -31.53 -2.87 -1.07
CA LYS A 208 -31.92 -1.65 -0.36
C LYS A 208 -32.38 -0.55 -1.31
N PHE A 209 -31.71 -0.39 -2.45
CA PHE A 209 -32.08 0.58 -3.49
C PHE A 209 -33.43 0.27 -4.13
N ILE A 210 -33.66 -0.99 -4.52
CA ILE A 210 -34.96 -1.42 -5.10
C ILE A 210 -36.09 -1.27 -4.08
N ARG A 211 -35.85 -1.58 -2.80
CA ARG A 211 -36.85 -1.38 -1.75
C ARG A 211 -37.27 0.08 -1.63
N TRP A 212 -36.30 1.00 -1.68
CA TRP A 212 -36.59 2.44 -1.68
C TRP A 212 -37.32 2.90 -2.95
N ALA A 213 -36.93 2.42 -4.13
CA ALA A 213 -37.58 2.76 -5.39
C ALA A 213 -39.03 2.25 -5.50
N LEU A 214 -39.40 1.22 -4.72
CA LEU A 214 -40.76 0.67 -4.63
C LEU A 214 -41.64 1.38 -3.58
N GLU A 215 -41.06 2.22 -2.73
CA GLU A 215 -41.77 3.06 -1.76
C GLU A 215 -42.14 4.45 -2.33
N LEU A 216 -41.90 4.65 -3.63
CA LEU A 216 -42.17 5.87 -4.40
C LEU A 216 -43.56 5.84 -5.06
#